data_AF-A0AAP2H9T8-F1
#
_entry.id   AF-A0AAP2H9T8-F1
#
_cell.length_a   1.000
_cell.length_b   1.000
_cell.length_c   1.000
_cell.angle_alpha   90.00
_cell.angle_beta   90.00
_cell.angle_gamma   90.00
#
_symmetry.space_group_name_H-M   'P 1'
#
loop_
_entity.id
_entity.type
_entity.pdbx_description
1 polymer ?
#
loop_
_entity_poly.entity_id
_entity_poly.type
_entity_poly.pdbx_seq_one_letter_code
_entity_poly.pdbx_strand_id
1 'polypeptide(L)'
;MPHAIRIAPLFLAALLPAAYAAEPETSTPAATAAIAESTNAILQGDGPRAVRALRESPIDGFRGKDAVYRACMLARHADAPVFATDAITDDFARGVLHDYQDYWWHAMKSPSQRAALEGKLLETLRKRIGADAAGAKDMDALEPILQGQLLAHGYRAQLGRTLPLRELMMWRKQDTRPYNVELPEGPYTVKVELLDDWVSRGWTSYGRCERGSAGGWATAEALYAVVPSYSEGLDSEAFRVVFLGHETQHFADQNAFPGMASWELEYRAKLVELAQAREVSAKRLGSFISAQSDDMDSPHTYANKRVVADLTARLGESPDKVSIERLQQAARDQLIEDTRRRKAAGAHADPVAR
;
A
#
# COMPACT_ATOMS: atom_id res chain seq x y z
N MET A 1 5.00 -83.43 -28.95
CA MET A 1 6.03 -82.74 -28.13
C MET A 1 6.56 -81.60 -29.00
N PRO A 2 6.67 -80.33 -28.54
CA PRO A 2 6.85 -79.86 -27.17
C PRO A 2 5.75 -78.89 -26.65
N HIS A 3 5.75 -78.66 -25.34
CA HIS A 3 4.95 -77.69 -24.62
C HIS A 3 5.37 -76.25 -24.94
N ALA A 4 4.44 -75.43 -25.45
CA ALA A 4 4.58 -73.98 -25.52
C ALA A 4 3.95 -73.36 -24.26
N ILE A 5 4.79 -72.95 -23.31
CA ILE A 5 4.41 -72.21 -22.11
C ILE A 5 4.01 -70.79 -22.54
N ARG A 6 2.74 -70.44 -22.37
CA ARG A 6 2.24 -69.08 -22.57
C ARG A 6 2.61 -68.22 -21.36
N ILE A 7 3.50 -67.26 -21.57
CA ILE A 7 3.86 -66.23 -20.60
C ILE A 7 2.72 -65.20 -20.59
N ALA A 8 2.03 -65.07 -19.46
CA ALA A 8 1.06 -64.00 -19.22
C ALA A 8 1.80 -62.69 -18.90
N PRO A 9 1.37 -61.53 -19.42
CA PRO A 9 1.97 -60.25 -19.04
C PRO A 9 1.49 -59.86 -17.64
N LEU A 10 2.43 -59.78 -16.70
CA LEU A 10 2.22 -59.19 -15.38
C LEU A 10 2.03 -57.68 -15.56
N PHE A 11 0.80 -57.17 -15.42
CA PHE A 11 0.55 -55.74 -15.25
C PHE A 11 0.99 -55.33 -13.85
N LEU A 12 2.18 -54.73 -13.75
CA LEU A 12 2.64 -54.08 -12.53
C LEU A 12 1.91 -52.73 -12.41
N ALA A 13 0.83 -52.70 -11.63
CA ALA A 13 0.16 -51.45 -11.28
C ALA A 13 1.09 -50.62 -10.36
N ALA A 14 1.71 -49.59 -10.92
CA ALA A 14 2.44 -48.60 -10.14
C ALA A 14 1.42 -47.74 -9.36
N LEU A 15 1.22 -48.05 -8.09
CA LEU A 15 0.59 -47.15 -7.13
C LEU A 15 1.56 -46.00 -6.85
N LEU A 16 1.40 -44.90 -7.58
CA LEU A 16 1.97 -43.61 -7.20
C LEU A 16 1.25 -43.15 -5.93
N PRO A 17 1.95 -42.83 -4.83
CA PRO A 17 1.30 -42.19 -3.71
C PRO A 17 0.86 -40.81 -4.19
N ALA A 18 -0.45 -40.56 -4.14
CA ALA A 18 -0.99 -39.23 -4.25
C ALA A 18 -0.34 -38.38 -3.16
N ALA A 19 0.64 -37.56 -3.53
CA ALA A 19 1.10 -36.49 -2.69
C ALA A 19 -0.12 -35.58 -2.47
N TYR A 20 -0.77 -35.75 -1.32
CA TYR A 20 -1.65 -34.73 -0.78
C TYR A 20 -0.79 -33.47 -0.67
N ALA A 21 -0.92 -32.57 -1.64
CA ALA A 21 -0.52 -31.20 -1.45
C ALA A 21 -1.36 -30.70 -0.28
N ALA A 22 -0.79 -30.66 0.92
CA ALA A 22 -1.44 -30.05 2.06
C ALA A 22 -1.82 -28.64 1.62
N GLU A 23 -3.11 -28.31 1.67
CA GLU A 23 -3.54 -26.93 1.52
C GLU A 23 -2.69 -26.07 2.46
N PRO A 24 -2.22 -24.88 2.04
CA PRO A 24 -1.49 -24.03 2.95
C PRO A 24 -2.38 -23.74 4.15
N GLU A 25 -2.06 -24.34 5.30
CA GLU A 25 -2.85 -24.19 6.52
C GLU A 25 -3.06 -22.69 6.75
N THR A 26 -4.31 -22.27 6.83
CA THR A 26 -4.64 -20.87 7.08
C THR A 26 -4.36 -20.53 8.53
N SER A 27 -3.91 -19.31 8.81
CA SER A 27 -3.74 -18.85 10.19
C SER A 27 -5.09 -18.86 10.92
N THR A 28 -5.05 -19.20 12.21
CA THR A 28 -6.24 -19.15 13.05
C THR A 28 -6.86 -17.75 13.08
N PRO A 29 -8.16 -17.61 13.42
CA PRO A 29 -8.79 -16.30 13.58
C PRO A 29 -8.04 -15.38 14.55
N ALA A 30 -7.54 -15.92 15.66
CA ALA A 30 -6.76 -15.17 16.65
C ALA A 30 -5.41 -14.68 16.09
N ALA A 31 -4.71 -15.49 15.29
CA ALA A 31 -3.50 -15.07 14.61
C ALA A 31 -3.80 -14.00 13.55
N THR A 32 -4.86 -14.18 12.76
CA THR A 32 -5.30 -13.19 11.76
C THR A 32 -5.63 -11.84 12.41
N ALA A 33 -6.34 -11.84 13.54
CA ALA A 33 -6.63 -10.63 14.30
C ALA A 33 -5.35 -9.96 14.84
N ALA A 34 -4.40 -10.75 15.35
CA ALA A 34 -3.11 -10.24 15.82
C ALA A 34 -2.27 -9.61 14.69
N ILE A 35 -2.32 -10.16 13.47
CA ILE A 35 -1.68 -9.57 12.28
C ILE A 35 -2.31 -8.21 11.95
N ALA A 36 -3.65 -8.12 11.98
CA ALA A 36 -4.38 -6.90 11.69
C ALA A 36 -4.03 -5.80 12.71
N GLU A 37 -4.07 -6.13 14.00
CA GLU A 37 -3.71 -5.20 15.08
C GLU A 37 -2.24 -4.77 15.00
N SER A 38 -1.32 -5.71 14.73
CA SER A 38 0.09 -5.40 14.51
C SER A 38 0.30 -4.44 13.34
N THR A 39 -0.43 -4.67 12.25
CA THR A 39 -0.37 -3.79 11.08
C THR A 39 -0.87 -2.39 11.43
N ASN A 40 -2.02 -2.29 12.09
CA ASN A 40 -2.61 -1.02 12.52
C ASN A 40 -1.66 -0.24 13.45
N ALA A 41 -1.11 -0.91 14.46
CA ALA A 41 -0.18 -0.30 15.41
C ALA A 41 1.09 0.22 14.71
N ILE A 42 1.68 -0.52 13.76
CA ILE A 42 2.82 0.01 12.99
C ILE A 42 2.42 1.19 12.12
N LEU A 43 1.24 1.21 11.49
CA LEU A 43 0.81 2.39 10.72
C LEU A 43 0.64 3.64 11.61
N GLN A 44 0.42 3.46 12.92
CA GLN A 44 0.44 4.53 13.92
C GLN A 44 1.85 4.81 14.48
N GLY A 45 2.87 4.11 13.96
CA GLY A 45 4.26 4.14 14.39
C GLY A 45 4.48 3.57 15.80
N ASP A 46 3.63 2.67 16.29
CA ASP A 46 3.73 2.07 17.62
C ASP A 46 4.26 0.63 17.53
N GLY A 47 5.59 0.49 17.55
CA GLY A 47 6.27 -0.79 17.53
C GLY A 47 5.94 -1.68 18.74
N PRO A 48 5.99 -1.16 19.99
CA PRO A 48 5.66 -1.93 21.19
C PRO A 48 4.24 -2.53 21.17
N ARG A 49 3.23 -1.75 20.76
CA ARG A 49 1.86 -2.26 20.62
C ARG A 49 1.77 -3.33 19.55
N ALA A 50 2.44 -3.13 18.41
CA ALA A 50 2.44 -4.11 17.32
C ALA A 50 3.04 -5.46 17.75
N VAL A 51 4.21 -5.42 18.39
CA VAL A 51 4.89 -6.62 18.91
C VAL A 51 4.06 -7.32 19.99
N ARG A 52 3.43 -6.55 20.89
CA ARG A 52 2.57 -7.11 21.95
C ARG A 52 1.41 -7.91 21.35
N ALA A 53 0.70 -7.37 20.36
CA ALA A 53 -0.40 -8.06 19.69
C ALA A 53 0.02 -9.43 19.11
N LEU A 54 1.22 -9.52 18.53
CA LEU A 54 1.75 -10.77 17.98
C LEU A 54 2.25 -11.75 19.05
N ARG A 55 2.73 -11.26 20.19
CA ARG A 55 3.22 -12.10 21.31
C ARG A 55 2.08 -12.73 22.09
N GLU A 56 0.97 -12.02 22.26
CA GLU A 56 -0.19 -12.48 23.04
C GLU A 56 -1.00 -13.56 22.30
N SER A 57 -0.86 -13.67 20.98
CA SER A 57 -1.51 -14.70 20.19
C SER A 57 -0.69 -16.01 20.15
N PRO A 58 -1.34 -17.20 20.22
CA PRO A 58 -0.65 -18.50 20.22
C PRO A 58 0.24 -18.69 18.99
N ILE A 59 1.50 -19.10 19.21
CA ILE A 59 2.51 -19.23 18.15
C ILE A 59 2.12 -20.26 17.08
N ASP A 60 1.49 -21.35 17.50
CA ASP A 60 0.95 -22.41 16.65
C ASP A 60 -0.30 -21.98 15.88
N GLY A 61 -0.84 -20.78 16.15
CA GLY A 61 -1.91 -20.19 15.38
C GLY A 61 -1.48 -19.53 14.08
N PHE A 62 -0.18 -19.24 13.89
CA PHE A 62 0.36 -18.56 12.72
C PHE A 62 0.85 -19.55 11.68
N ARG A 63 0.52 -19.30 10.39
CA ARG A 63 0.90 -20.19 9.28
C ARG A 63 1.44 -19.42 8.08
N GLY A 64 2.25 -20.10 7.26
CA GLY A 64 2.83 -19.55 6.03
C GLY A 64 3.44 -18.15 6.22
N LYS A 65 2.99 -17.19 5.41
CA LYS A 65 3.45 -15.80 5.45
C LYS A 65 3.21 -15.10 6.80
N ASP A 66 2.21 -15.51 7.58
CA ASP A 66 1.93 -14.90 8.88
C ASP A 66 2.92 -15.34 9.94
N ALA A 67 3.37 -16.61 9.89
CA ALA A 67 4.46 -17.09 10.73
C ALA A 67 5.77 -16.36 10.42
N VAL A 68 6.09 -16.18 9.13
CA VAL A 68 7.27 -15.42 8.67
C VAL A 68 7.21 -13.97 9.14
N TYR A 69 6.08 -13.30 8.93
CA TYR A 69 5.89 -11.93 9.38
C TYR A 69 6.02 -11.80 10.90
N ARG A 70 5.38 -12.68 11.67
CA ARG A 70 5.49 -12.68 13.13
C ARG A 70 6.95 -12.78 13.57
N ALA A 71 7.68 -13.79 13.07
CA ALA A 71 9.08 -13.98 13.41
C ALA A 71 9.93 -12.75 13.08
N CYS A 72 9.74 -12.17 11.90
CA CYS A 72 10.46 -10.96 11.51
C CYS A 72 10.10 -9.77 12.41
N MET A 73 8.82 -9.53 12.70
CA MET A 73 8.38 -8.42 13.54
C MET A 73 8.99 -8.47 14.93
N LEU A 74 9.05 -9.66 15.54
CA LEU A 74 9.68 -9.85 16.84
C LEU A 74 11.18 -9.55 16.80
N ALA A 75 11.86 -9.82 15.70
CA ALA A 75 13.28 -9.53 15.51
C ALA A 75 13.53 -8.05 15.17
N ARG A 76 12.76 -7.47 14.23
CA ARG A 76 12.86 -6.09 13.75
C ARG A 76 12.70 -5.08 14.88
N HIS A 77 11.83 -5.38 15.84
CA HIS A 77 11.51 -4.51 16.98
C HIS A 77 12.08 -5.04 18.30
N ALA A 78 13.17 -5.80 18.25
CA ALA A 78 13.86 -6.33 19.42
C ALA A 78 14.66 -5.24 20.16
N ASP A 79 15.86 -5.56 20.63
CA ASP A 79 16.68 -4.66 21.45
C ASP A 79 17.61 -3.76 20.62
N ALA A 80 17.86 -4.09 19.36
CA ALA A 80 18.67 -3.30 18.44
C ALA A 80 18.00 -3.13 17.05
N PRO A 81 18.29 -2.03 16.32
CA PRO A 81 17.82 -1.85 14.96
C PRO A 81 18.42 -2.90 14.02
N VAL A 82 17.60 -3.36 13.09
CA VAL A 82 18.03 -4.21 11.97
C VAL A 82 18.09 -3.34 10.73
N PHE A 83 19.28 -3.24 10.14
CA PHE A 83 19.52 -2.44 8.94
C PHE A 83 19.38 -3.31 7.68
N ALA A 84 18.66 -2.81 6.69
CA ALA A 84 18.49 -3.44 5.38
C ALA A 84 19.25 -2.64 4.33
N THR A 85 20.58 -2.53 4.50
CA THR A 85 21.43 -1.65 3.69
C THR A 85 22.56 -2.37 2.95
N ASP A 86 22.80 -3.65 3.23
CA ASP A 86 23.97 -4.39 2.75
C ASP A 86 24.06 -4.50 1.23
N ALA A 87 22.91 -4.46 0.54
CA ALA A 87 22.85 -4.51 -0.91
C ALA A 87 23.20 -3.17 -1.60
N ILE A 88 23.38 -2.09 -0.84
CA ILE A 88 23.69 -0.75 -1.38
C ILE A 88 25.21 -0.60 -1.41
N THR A 89 25.81 -0.45 -2.58
CA THR A 89 27.27 -0.31 -2.72
C THR A 89 27.76 1.13 -2.51
N ASP A 90 26.94 2.12 -2.84
CA ASP A 90 27.24 3.53 -2.65
C ASP A 90 27.20 3.92 -1.16
N ASP A 91 28.32 4.41 -0.64
CA ASP A 91 28.48 4.67 0.80
C ASP A 91 27.58 5.81 1.31
N PHE A 92 27.34 6.83 0.47
CA PHE A 92 26.47 7.94 0.82
C PHE A 92 25.02 7.45 0.95
N ALA A 93 24.49 6.82 -0.09
CA ALA A 93 23.13 6.28 -0.11
C ALA A 93 22.92 5.22 0.98
N ARG A 94 23.90 4.32 1.18
CA ARG A 94 23.87 3.32 2.26
C ARG A 94 23.76 3.99 3.62
N GLY A 95 24.60 5.01 3.85
CA GLY A 95 24.62 5.76 5.09
C GLY A 95 23.33 6.55 5.35
N VAL A 96 22.76 7.17 4.32
CA VAL A 96 21.47 7.87 4.43
C VAL A 96 20.36 6.90 4.85
N LEU A 97 20.22 5.74 4.17
CA LEU A 97 19.19 4.78 4.54
C LEU A 97 19.42 4.20 5.94
N HIS A 98 20.68 3.97 6.33
CA HIS A 98 21.02 3.54 7.68
C HIS A 98 20.53 4.54 8.73
N ASP A 99 20.78 5.84 8.55
CA ASP A 99 20.34 6.89 9.49
C ASP A 99 18.82 6.94 9.62
N TYR A 100 18.10 6.82 8.49
CA TYR A 100 16.64 6.76 8.51
C TYR A 100 16.11 5.50 9.20
N GLN A 101 16.72 4.34 8.97
CA GLN A 101 16.31 3.09 9.63
C GLN A 101 16.57 3.13 11.14
N ASP A 102 17.67 3.74 11.58
CA ASP A 102 17.95 3.97 13.00
C ASP A 102 16.90 4.90 13.62
N TYR A 103 16.58 6.00 12.94
CA TYR A 103 15.52 6.92 13.33
C TYR A 103 14.16 6.20 13.42
N TRP A 104 13.75 5.47 12.38
CA TRP A 104 12.46 4.78 12.35
C TRP A 104 12.33 3.78 13.47
N TRP A 105 13.37 2.99 13.72
CA TRP A 105 13.37 1.99 14.78
C TRP A 105 13.17 2.64 16.16
N HIS A 106 13.96 3.67 16.48
CA HIS A 106 13.83 4.37 17.76
C HIS A 106 12.49 5.12 17.88
N ALA A 107 12.04 5.74 16.80
CA ALA A 107 10.80 6.53 16.76
C ALA A 107 9.56 5.65 16.92
N MET A 108 9.61 4.40 16.43
CA MET A 108 8.57 3.41 16.65
C MET A 108 8.63 2.80 18.04
N LYS A 109 9.84 2.60 18.59
CA LYS A 109 10.05 2.07 19.95
C LYS A 109 9.64 3.07 21.04
N SER A 110 9.73 4.37 20.77
CA SER A 110 9.41 5.44 21.72
C SER A 110 8.62 6.57 21.06
N PRO A 111 7.30 6.40 20.83
CA PRO A 111 6.46 7.40 20.17
C PRO A 111 6.50 8.80 20.80
N SER A 112 6.65 8.88 22.13
CA SER A 112 6.77 10.16 22.85
C SER A 112 8.08 10.93 22.57
N GLN A 113 9.09 10.28 21.99
CA GLN A 113 10.40 10.88 21.70
C GLN A 113 10.60 11.23 20.21
N ARG A 114 9.58 11.05 19.35
CA ARG A 114 9.71 11.24 17.89
C ARG A 114 10.30 12.59 17.50
N ALA A 115 9.87 13.68 18.13
CA ALA A 115 10.38 15.02 17.84
C ALA A 115 11.88 15.15 18.15
N ALA A 116 12.33 14.61 19.29
CA ALA A 116 13.75 14.61 19.66
C ALA A 116 14.58 13.72 18.73
N LEU A 117 14.04 12.56 18.34
CA LEU A 117 14.70 11.64 17.40
C LEU A 117 14.79 12.22 15.99
N GLU A 118 13.79 12.97 15.55
CA GLU A 118 13.83 13.70 14.29
C GLU A 118 14.90 14.81 14.32
N GLY A 119 15.05 15.51 15.45
CA GLY A 119 16.15 16.45 15.64
C GLY A 119 17.52 15.79 15.51
N LYS A 120 17.70 14.59 16.08
CA LYS A 120 18.94 13.79 15.92
C LYS A 120 19.16 13.36 14.46
N LEU A 121 18.10 12.95 13.76
CA LEU A 121 18.19 12.61 12.33
C LEU A 121 18.66 13.83 11.52
N LEU A 122 18.07 15.01 11.75
CA LEU A 122 18.48 16.25 11.10
C LEU A 122 19.97 16.55 11.32
N GLU A 123 20.44 16.50 12.56
CA GLU A 123 21.87 16.73 12.87
C GLU A 123 22.80 15.72 12.18
N THR A 124 22.38 14.45 12.13
CA THR A 124 23.14 13.38 11.50
C THR A 124 23.23 13.58 9.98
N LEU A 125 22.10 13.88 9.34
CA LEU A 125 22.06 14.13 7.90
C LEU A 125 22.79 15.42 7.51
N ARG A 126 22.75 16.48 8.33
CA ARG A 126 23.55 17.70 8.10
C ARG A 126 25.05 17.38 8.07
N LYS A 127 25.51 16.57 9.02
CA LYS A 127 26.92 16.13 9.05
C LYS A 127 27.27 15.29 7.81
N ARG A 128 26.35 14.43 7.37
CA ARG A 128 26.54 13.58 6.20
C ARG A 128 26.60 14.36 4.88
N ILE A 129 25.71 15.33 4.72
CA ILE A 129 25.68 16.21 3.53
C ILE A 129 26.86 17.21 3.56
N GLY A 130 27.26 17.66 4.74
CA GLY A 130 28.39 18.57 4.90
C GLY A 130 28.04 20.02 4.58
N ALA A 131 28.91 20.71 3.85
CA ALA A 131 28.84 22.16 3.63
C ALA A 131 27.53 22.61 2.97
N ASP A 132 26.97 21.80 2.06
CA ASP A 132 25.73 22.12 1.35
C ASP A 132 24.53 22.22 2.30
N ALA A 133 24.57 21.54 3.45
CA ALA A 133 23.53 21.58 4.48
C ALA A 133 23.75 22.66 5.56
N ALA A 134 24.75 23.53 5.41
CA ALA A 134 25.06 24.57 6.41
C ALA A 134 23.89 25.52 6.65
N GLY A 135 23.12 25.85 5.60
CA GLY A 135 21.96 26.74 5.67
C GLY A 135 20.63 26.07 6.08
N ALA A 136 20.54 24.74 6.04
CA ALA A 136 19.30 24.02 6.32
C ALA A 136 18.99 24.00 7.83
N LYS A 137 17.97 24.75 8.26
CA LYS A 137 17.63 24.91 9.68
C LYS A 137 16.80 23.75 10.24
N ASP A 138 16.03 23.10 9.37
CA ASP A 138 15.11 22.02 9.69
C ASP A 138 15.14 20.95 8.59
N MET A 139 14.35 19.89 8.76
CA MET A 139 14.23 18.80 7.78
C MET A 139 13.66 19.29 6.44
N ASP A 140 12.69 20.22 6.46
CA ASP A 140 12.03 20.68 5.23
C ASP A 140 12.99 21.48 4.33
N ALA A 141 13.92 22.22 4.94
CA ALA A 141 15.02 22.88 4.23
C ALA A 141 16.14 21.91 3.81
N LEU A 142 16.34 20.81 4.54
CA LEU A 142 17.41 19.82 4.28
C LEU A 142 17.04 18.83 3.17
N GLU A 143 15.79 18.35 3.17
CA GLU A 143 15.33 17.25 2.32
C GLU A 143 15.51 17.53 0.82
N PRO A 144 15.22 18.72 0.27
CA PRO A 144 15.51 19.01 -1.14
C PRO A 144 17.01 18.89 -1.49
N ILE A 145 17.90 19.28 -0.57
CA ILE A 145 19.35 19.16 -0.74
C ILE A 145 19.75 17.67 -0.72
N LEU A 146 19.22 16.92 0.26
CA LEU A 146 19.43 15.48 0.36
C LEU A 146 18.94 14.74 -0.90
N GLN A 147 17.76 15.12 -1.42
CA GLN A 147 17.20 14.55 -2.64
C GLN A 147 18.12 14.78 -3.85
N GLY A 148 18.67 15.99 -3.98
CA GLY A 148 19.64 16.31 -5.03
C GLY A 148 20.92 15.50 -4.93
N GLN A 149 21.45 15.34 -3.71
CA GLN A 149 22.64 14.52 -3.45
C GLN A 149 22.38 13.03 -3.76
N LEU A 150 21.28 12.46 -3.27
CA LEU A 150 20.90 11.09 -3.61
C LEU A 150 20.78 10.89 -5.13
N LEU A 151 20.19 11.86 -5.84
CA LEU A 151 20.06 11.80 -7.29
C LEU A 151 21.42 11.82 -8.00
N ALA A 152 22.38 12.64 -7.53
CA ALA A 152 23.75 12.67 -8.04
C ALA A 152 24.47 11.32 -7.83
N HIS A 153 24.08 10.57 -6.80
CA HIS A 153 24.55 9.21 -6.53
C HIS A 153 23.74 8.12 -7.27
N GLY A 154 22.78 8.49 -8.12
CA GLY A 154 21.98 7.56 -8.91
C GLY A 154 20.73 7.01 -8.20
N TYR A 155 20.33 7.62 -7.09
CA TYR A 155 19.15 7.24 -6.31
C TYR A 155 18.11 8.35 -6.35
N ARG A 156 16.91 8.00 -6.80
CA ARG A 156 15.74 8.86 -6.63
C ARG A 156 15.17 8.64 -5.24
N ALA A 157 14.58 9.68 -4.68
CA ALA A 157 14.02 9.61 -3.35
C ALA A 157 12.71 10.38 -3.23
N GLN A 158 11.83 9.87 -2.36
CA GLN A 158 10.70 10.61 -1.81
C GLN A 158 10.92 10.78 -0.31
N LEU A 159 10.94 12.04 0.08
CA LEU A 159 11.19 12.54 1.43
C LEU A 159 9.92 13.24 1.95
N GLY A 160 10.03 13.90 3.09
CA GLY A 160 8.92 14.60 3.73
C GLY A 160 8.35 13.78 4.88
N ARG A 161 7.03 13.84 5.06
CA ARG A 161 6.35 13.15 6.15
C ARG A 161 5.23 12.26 5.63
N THR A 162 5.37 10.98 5.90
CA THR A 162 4.25 10.03 5.89
C THR A 162 3.92 9.78 7.35
N LEU A 163 2.83 10.38 7.83
CA LEU A 163 2.53 10.43 9.26
C LEU A 163 2.61 9.03 9.90
N PRO A 164 3.25 8.92 11.09
CA PRO A 164 3.76 10.01 11.90
C PRO A 164 5.23 10.40 11.64
N LEU A 165 5.97 9.65 10.81
CA LEU A 165 7.43 9.74 10.73
C LEU A 165 7.93 10.46 9.48
N ARG A 166 9.18 10.94 9.53
CA ARG A 166 9.92 11.36 8.34
C ARG A 166 10.14 10.18 7.40
N GLU A 167 9.89 10.40 6.12
CA GLU A 167 9.89 9.36 5.09
C GLU A 167 11.21 9.35 4.31
N LEU A 168 11.61 8.15 3.89
CA LEU A 168 12.64 7.91 2.90
C LEU A 168 12.28 6.68 2.07
N MET A 169 11.65 6.94 0.94
CA MET A 169 11.54 6.00 -0.16
C MET A 169 12.72 6.21 -1.10
N MET A 170 13.35 5.14 -1.58
CA MET A 170 14.50 5.20 -2.48
C MET A 170 14.40 4.14 -3.57
N TRP A 171 14.67 4.53 -4.81
CA TRP A 171 14.65 3.67 -5.99
C TRP A 171 15.64 4.15 -7.05
N ARG A 172 16.00 3.28 -7.99
CA ARG A 172 16.97 3.62 -9.05
C ARG A 172 16.33 3.87 -10.40
N LYS A 173 15.28 3.12 -10.77
CA LYS A 173 14.67 3.19 -12.09
C LYS A 173 13.34 3.93 -12.05
N GLN A 174 13.18 4.90 -12.94
CA GLN A 174 11.92 5.62 -13.10
C GLN A 174 11.68 5.93 -14.56
N ASP A 175 10.51 5.54 -15.04
CA ASP A 175 10.00 5.91 -16.35
C ASP A 175 8.81 6.85 -16.21
N THR A 176 8.84 7.98 -16.89
CA THR A 176 7.70 8.90 -16.97
C THR A 176 6.90 8.63 -18.23
N ARG A 177 5.59 8.39 -18.11
CA ARG A 177 4.71 8.15 -19.26
C ARG A 177 3.36 8.85 -19.09
N PRO A 178 2.79 9.43 -20.16
CA PRO A 178 1.40 9.86 -20.14
C PRO A 178 0.48 8.63 -20.25
N TYR A 179 -0.61 8.64 -19.49
CA TYR A 179 -1.67 7.66 -19.59
C TYR A 179 -3.01 8.36 -19.85
N ASN A 180 -3.77 7.81 -20.80
CA ASN A 180 -5.17 8.18 -21.00
C ASN A 180 -6.03 7.21 -20.20
N VAL A 181 -6.78 7.74 -19.24
CA VAL A 181 -7.62 6.97 -18.32
C VAL A 181 -9.06 7.38 -18.52
N GLU A 182 -9.90 6.41 -18.87
CA GLU A 182 -11.33 6.59 -19.10
C GLU A 182 -12.09 6.44 -17.77
N LEU A 183 -12.10 7.48 -16.94
CA LEU A 183 -12.91 7.47 -15.72
C LEU A 183 -14.41 7.43 -16.06
N PRO A 184 -15.27 6.93 -15.16
CA PRO A 184 -16.70 6.90 -15.43
C PRO A 184 -17.33 8.27 -15.71
N GLU A 185 -16.66 9.35 -15.28
CA GLU A 185 -17.09 10.74 -15.42
C GLU A 185 -16.50 11.47 -16.63
N GLY A 186 -15.51 10.87 -17.30
CA GLY A 186 -14.85 11.44 -18.47
C GLY A 186 -13.38 11.04 -18.59
N PRO A 187 -12.76 11.32 -19.75
CA PRO A 187 -11.36 11.01 -19.99
C PRO A 187 -10.42 11.96 -19.26
N TYR A 188 -9.32 11.42 -18.74
CA TYR A 188 -8.21 12.17 -18.15
C TYR A 188 -6.88 11.75 -18.78
N THR A 189 -6.01 12.73 -19.00
CA THR A 189 -4.60 12.47 -19.33
C THR A 189 -3.77 12.79 -18.10
N VAL A 190 -3.12 11.77 -17.55
CA VAL A 190 -2.30 11.88 -16.34
C VAL A 190 -0.85 11.50 -16.64
N LYS A 191 0.07 12.22 -16.02
CA LYS A 191 1.49 11.85 -16.01
C LYS A 191 1.68 10.77 -14.95
N VAL A 192 2.28 9.65 -15.33
CA VAL A 192 2.57 8.54 -14.41
C VAL A 192 4.08 8.33 -14.33
N GLU A 193 4.61 8.35 -13.11
CA GLU A 193 5.97 7.99 -12.77
C GLU A 193 6.01 6.51 -12.35
N LEU A 194 6.54 5.65 -13.21
CA LEU A 194 6.67 4.21 -12.95
C LEU A 194 7.97 3.96 -12.19
N LEU A 195 7.87 3.61 -10.91
CA LEU A 195 8.99 3.49 -9.98
C LEU A 195 9.41 2.02 -9.82
N ASP A 196 10.67 1.72 -10.09
CA ASP A 196 11.23 0.37 -10.04
C ASP A 196 12.68 0.35 -9.53
N ASP A 197 13.23 -0.85 -9.34
CA ASP A 197 14.56 -1.09 -8.79
C ASP A 197 14.72 -0.42 -7.41
N TRP A 198 13.80 -0.82 -6.52
CA TRP A 198 13.62 -0.27 -5.20
C TRP A 198 14.75 -0.63 -4.24
N VAL A 199 15.10 0.34 -3.41
CA VAL A 199 16.10 0.25 -2.34
C VAL A 199 15.43 0.32 -0.97
N SER A 200 14.48 1.24 -0.83
CA SER A 200 13.66 1.39 0.37
C SER A 200 12.24 1.78 -0.03
N ARG A 201 11.23 1.07 0.49
CA ARG A 201 9.80 1.41 0.33
C ARG A 201 9.26 2.24 1.51
N GLY A 202 10.16 2.83 2.28
CA GLY A 202 9.82 3.74 3.36
C GLY A 202 9.57 3.07 4.70
N TRP A 203 9.28 3.91 5.69
CA TRP A 203 9.28 3.51 7.10
C TRP A 203 8.18 2.50 7.43
N THR A 204 7.01 2.58 6.78
CA THR A 204 5.91 1.63 7.00
C THR A 204 6.24 0.24 6.47
N SER A 205 7.01 0.15 5.37
CA SER A 205 7.51 -1.11 4.83
C SER A 205 8.56 -1.69 5.78
N TYR A 206 9.53 -0.86 6.18
CA TYR A 206 10.55 -1.21 7.17
C TYR A 206 9.93 -1.72 8.48
N GLY A 207 8.99 -0.98 9.05
CA GLY A 207 8.36 -1.30 10.32
C GLY A 207 7.49 -2.56 10.27
N ARG A 208 7.04 -2.97 9.07
CA ARG A 208 6.24 -4.18 8.84
C ARG A 208 7.05 -5.29 8.17
N CYS A 209 8.37 -5.29 8.28
CA CYS A 209 9.18 -6.37 7.71
C CYS A 209 8.92 -6.58 6.21
N GLU A 210 8.79 -5.49 5.46
CA GLU A 210 8.51 -5.48 4.03
C GLU A 210 7.16 -6.11 3.64
N ARG A 211 6.30 -6.40 4.63
CA ARG A 211 4.96 -6.94 4.42
C ARG A 211 4.02 -5.83 3.96
N GLY A 212 3.82 -5.81 2.65
CA GLY A 212 2.98 -4.84 1.97
C GLY A 212 3.63 -3.48 1.86
N SER A 213 3.30 -2.78 0.80
CA SER A 213 3.67 -1.39 0.55
C SER A 213 2.49 -0.69 -0.11
N ALA A 214 2.56 0.63 -0.25
CA ALA A 214 1.67 1.33 -1.16
C ALA A 214 1.81 0.73 -2.58
N GLY A 215 0.69 0.60 -3.29
CA GLY A 215 0.71 0.30 -4.73
C GLY A 215 1.12 1.52 -5.55
N GLY A 216 0.84 2.71 -5.02
CA GLY A 216 1.16 3.99 -5.62
C GLY A 216 0.47 5.12 -4.86
N TRP A 217 0.56 6.33 -5.39
CA TRP A 217 -0.13 7.51 -4.86
C TRP A 217 -0.30 8.58 -5.94
N ALA A 218 -1.25 9.48 -5.74
CA ALA A 218 -1.43 10.70 -6.54
C ALA A 218 -0.85 11.94 -5.86
N THR A 219 -0.33 12.86 -6.66
CA THR A 219 -0.11 14.28 -6.29
C THR A 219 -0.97 15.17 -7.19
N ALA A 220 -0.89 16.49 -7.01
CA ALA A 220 -1.56 17.43 -7.90
C ALA A 220 -1.01 17.42 -9.34
N GLU A 221 0.16 16.82 -9.57
CA GLU A 221 0.88 16.87 -10.85
C GLU A 221 1.08 15.51 -11.52
N ALA A 222 1.08 14.41 -10.76
CA ALA A 222 1.42 13.09 -11.27
C ALA A 222 0.85 11.96 -10.43
N LEU A 223 0.76 10.77 -11.02
CA LEU A 223 0.59 9.52 -10.31
C LEU A 223 1.93 8.80 -10.20
N TYR A 224 2.18 8.14 -9.09
CA TYR A 224 3.41 7.41 -8.84
C TYR A 224 3.08 5.94 -8.63
N ALA A 225 3.57 5.07 -9.50
CA ALA A 225 3.28 3.64 -9.45
C ALA A 225 4.47 2.86 -8.91
N VAL A 226 4.25 2.04 -7.87
CA VAL A 226 5.26 1.09 -7.37
C VAL A 226 5.20 -0.16 -8.26
N VAL A 227 5.99 -0.20 -9.33
CA VAL A 227 5.91 -1.24 -10.39
C VAL A 227 5.94 -2.68 -9.82
N PRO A 228 6.80 -3.04 -8.85
CA PRO A 228 6.81 -4.40 -8.29
C PRO A 228 5.50 -4.82 -7.61
N SER A 229 4.61 -3.89 -7.28
CA SER A 229 3.28 -4.21 -6.73
C SER A 229 2.32 -4.80 -7.78
N TYR A 230 2.67 -4.71 -9.07
CA TYR A 230 1.84 -5.16 -10.20
C TYR A 230 2.50 -6.33 -10.94
N SER A 231 2.63 -7.48 -10.26
CA SER A 231 3.31 -8.68 -10.78
C SER A 231 2.69 -9.26 -12.04
N GLU A 232 1.41 -8.97 -12.31
CA GLU A 232 0.69 -9.38 -13.51
C GLU A 232 0.95 -8.45 -14.72
N GLY A 233 1.77 -7.41 -14.54
CA GLY A 233 2.16 -6.45 -15.57
C GLY A 233 1.30 -5.19 -15.59
N LEU A 234 1.75 -4.19 -16.35
CA LEU A 234 1.11 -2.88 -16.45
C LEU A 234 -0.15 -2.87 -17.34
N ASP A 235 -0.41 -3.97 -18.05
CA ASP A 235 -1.66 -4.16 -18.80
C ASP A 235 -2.74 -4.89 -17.97
N SER A 236 -2.38 -5.37 -16.77
CA SER A 236 -3.29 -6.07 -15.87
C SER A 236 -4.41 -5.15 -15.37
N GLU A 237 -5.54 -5.76 -14.98
CA GLU A 237 -6.63 -5.02 -14.35
C GLU A 237 -6.21 -4.42 -13.01
N ALA A 238 -5.32 -5.09 -12.27
CA ALA A 238 -4.74 -4.55 -11.04
C ALA A 238 -4.03 -3.20 -11.29
N PHE A 239 -3.29 -3.07 -12.39
CA PHE A 239 -2.67 -1.79 -12.73
C PHE A 239 -3.68 -0.81 -13.32
N ARG A 240 -4.48 -1.22 -14.31
CA ARG A 240 -5.33 -0.32 -15.08
C ARG A 240 -6.54 0.22 -14.32
N VAL A 241 -7.09 -0.57 -13.40
CA VAL A 241 -8.28 -0.20 -12.65
C VAL A 241 -7.93 0.13 -11.21
N VAL A 242 -7.26 -0.78 -10.51
CA VAL A 242 -7.01 -0.61 -9.06
C VAL A 242 -5.95 0.46 -8.79
N PHE A 243 -5.01 0.70 -9.72
CA PHE A 243 -4.09 1.82 -9.62
C PHE A 243 -4.50 3.00 -10.50
N LEU A 244 -4.46 2.87 -11.83
CA LEU A 244 -4.71 3.99 -12.72
C LEU A 244 -6.12 4.57 -12.52
N GLY A 245 -7.17 3.75 -12.51
CA GLY A 245 -8.52 4.23 -12.26
C GLY A 245 -8.66 4.93 -10.90
N HIS A 246 -8.19 4.27 -9.84
CA HIS A 246 -8.24 4.78 -8.47
C HIS A 246 -7.48 6.12 -8.29
N GLU A 247 -6.20 6.14 -8.62
CA GLU A 247 -5.33 7.30 -8.40
C GLU A 247 -5.64 8.44 -9.37
N THR A 248 -6.12 8.14 -10.59
CA THR A 248 -6.66 9.18 -11.49
C THR A 248 -7.92 9.81 -10.91
N GLN A 249 -8.78 9.05 -10.22
CA GLN A 249 -9.94 9.62 -9.54
C GLN A 249 -9.51 10.55 -8.40
N HIS A 250 -8.51 10.16 -7.59
CA HIS A 250 -7.92 11.07 -6.60
C HIS A 250 -7.38 12.36 -7.22
N PHE A 251 -6.60 12.23 -8.30
CA PHE A 251 -6.09 13.38 -9.04
C PHE A 251 -7.23 14.28 -9.54
N ALA A 252 -8.26 13.71 -10.15
CA ALA A 252 -9.42 14.44 -10.67
C ALA A 252 -10.17 15.18 -9.54
N ASP A 253 -10.42 14.49 -8.43
CA ASP A 253 -11.19 15.02 -7.31
C ASP A 253 -10.43 16.11 -6.55
N GLN A 254 -9.13 15.94 -6.29
CA GLN A 254 -8.31 16.96 -5.64
C GLN A 254 -8.26 18.27 -6.43
N ASN A 255 -8.24 18.17 -7.77
CA ASN A 255 -8.25 19.32 -8.66
C ASN A 255 -9.64 19.97 -8.79
N ALA A 256 -10.71 19.16 -8.83
CA ALA A 256 -12.08 19.65 -9.02
C ALA A 256 -12.74 20.15 -7.72
N PHE A 257 -12.39 19.55 -6.58
CA PHE A 257 -13.03 19.72 -5.29
C PHE A 257 -11.98 19.87 -4.18
N PRO A 258 -11.28 21.01 -4.09
CA PRO A 258 -10.25 21.21 -3.08
C PRO A 258 -10.85 21.13 -1.66
N GLY A 259 -10.15 20.46 -0.75
CA GLY A 259 -10.55 20.32 0.66
C GLY A 259 -11.48 19.14 0.96
N MET A 260 -11.68 18.22 0.01
CA MET A 260 -12.38 16.95 0.30
C MET A 260 -11.72 16.18 1.43
N ALA A 261 -12.55 15.57 2.29
CA ALA A 261 -12.04 14.67 3.31
C ALA A 261 -11.44 13.42 2.67
N SER A 262 -10.38 12.86 3.27
CA SER A 262 -9.68 11.70 2.71
C SER A 262 -10.59 10.50 2.45
N TRP A 263 -11.57 10.24 3.31
CA TRP A 263 -12.51 9.14 3.11
C TRP A 263 -13.46 9.37 1.92
N GLU A 264 -13.73 10.63 1.54
CA GLU A 264 -14.56 10.94 0.37
C GLU A 264 -13.80 10.69 -0.93
N LEU A 265 -12.50 11.03 -0.97
CA LEU A 265 -11.60 10.69 -2.07
C LEU A 265 -11.55 9.17 -2.27
N GLU A 266 -11.36 8.42 -1.18
CA GLU A 266 -11.37 6.96 -1.16
C GLU A 266 -12.70 6.37 -1.63
N TYR A 267 -13.82 6.94 -1.18
CA TYR A 267 -15.15 6.50 -1.56
C TYR A 267 -15.35 6.61 -3.08
N ARG A 268 -14.98 7.75 -3.67
CA ARG A 268 -15.13 7.98 -5.11
C ARG A 268 -14.19 7.09 -5.93
N ALA A 269 -12.93 6.96 -5.52
CA ALA A 269 -11.96 6.09 -6.18
C ALA A 269 -12.37 4.61 -6.17
N LYS A 270 -12.99 4.14 -5.08
CA LYS A 270 -13.53 2.76 -5.00
C LYS A 270 -14.77 2.53 -5.87
N LEU A 271 -15.59 3.55 -6.07
CA LEU A 271 -16.67 3.46 -7.06
C LEU A 271 -16.11 3.32 -8.47
N VAL A 272 -14.99 3.99 -8.80
CA VAL A 272 -14.29 3.78 -10.08
C VAL A 272 -13.81 2.34 -10.20
N GLU A 273 -13.18 1.79 -9.16
CA GLU A 273 -12.73 0.39 -9.17
C GLU A 273 -13.89 -0.56 -9.48
N LEU A 274 -15.02 -0.44 -8.78
CA LEU A 274 -16.18 -1.31 -9.00
C LEU A 274 -16.88 -1.05 -10.33
N ALA A 275 -16.86 0.19 -10.83
CA ALA A 275 -17.46 0.55 -12.12
C ALA A 275 -16.68 0.02 -13.33
N GLN A 276 -15.39 -0.28 -13.17
CA GLN A 276 -14.49 -0.69 -14.25
C GLN A 276 -14.00 -2.14 -14.13
N ALA A 277 -13.83 -2.67 -12.91
CA ALA A 277 -13.27 -4.00 -12.70
C ALA A 277 -14.21 -5.11 -13.16
N ARG A 278 -13.65 -6.13 -13.80
CA ARG A 278 -14.30 -7.36 -14.26
C ARG A 278 -13.74 -8.59 -13.55
N GLU A 279 -12.44 -8.81 -13.62
CA GLU A 279 -11.75 -10.00 -13.12
C GLU A 279 -11.49 -9.89 -11.60
N VAL A 280 -11.07 -8.72 -11.13
CA VAL A 280 -10.79 -8.47 -9.70
C VAL A 280 -12.02 -7.99 -8.94
N SER A 281 -13.13 -7.69 -9.61
CA SER A 281 -14.30 -7.03 -9.03
C SER A 281 -14.86 -7.78 -7.81
N ALA A 282 -15.04 -9.10 -7.90
CA ALA A 282 -15.53 -9.91 -6.78
C ALA A 282 -14.57 -9.91 -5.58
N LYS A 283 -13.25 -9.99 -5.83
CA LYS A 283 -12.22 -9.93 -4.78
C LYS A 283 -12.16 -8.55 -4.12
N ARG A 284 -12.26 -7.48 -4.91
CA ARG A 284 -12.28 -6.10 -4.42
C ARG A 284 -13.53 -5.84 -3.59
N LEU A 285 -14.70 -6.19 -4.10
CA LEU A 285 -15.94 -6.10 -3.36
C LEU A 285 -15.90 -6.92 -2.06
N GLY A 286 -15.40 -8.16 -2.12
CA GLY A 286 -15.21 -8.99 -0.94
C GLY A 286 -14.32 -8.32 0.11
N SER A 287 -13.23 -7.67 -0.33
CA SER A 287 -12.36 -6.90 0.57
C SER A 287 -13.10 -5.71 1.21
N PHE A 288 -13.93 -4.98 0.44
CA PHE A 288 -14.71 -3.86 0.97
C PHE A 288 -15.76 -4.32 1.98
N ILE A 289 -16.44 -5.44 1.72
CA ILE A 289 -17.41 -6.03 2.65
C ILE A 289 -16.73 -6.46 3.95
N SER A 290 -15.55 -7.07 3.86
CA SER A 290 -14.84 -7.62 5.02
C SER A 290 -14.09 -6.58 5.89
N ALA A 291 -13.75 -5.41 5.33
CA ALA A 291 -12.90 -4.42 5.99
C ALA A 291 -13.61 -3.05 6.09
N GLN A 292 -14.43 -2.89 7.13
CA GLN A 292 -15.23 -1.69 7.38
C GLN A 292 -14.95 -1.12 8.77
N SER A 293 -15.06 0.20 8.91
CA SER A 293 -14.95 0.90 10.20
C SER A 293 -15.96 2.04 10.29
N ASP A 294 -16.33 2.39 11.52
CA ASP A 294 -17.07 3.61 11.85
C ASP A 294 -16.15 4.83 12.05
N ASP A 295 -14.85 4.60 12.10
CA ASP A 295 -13.84 5.63 12.30
C ASP A 295 -13.53 6.37 10.99
N MET A 296 -13.93 7.64 10.92
CA MET A 296 -13.68 8.53 9.77
C MET A 296 -12.19 8.83 9.55
N ASP A 297 -11.37 8.69 10.60
CA ASP A 297 -9.91 8.84 10.52
C ASP A 297 -9.24 7.57 9.96
N SER A 298 -10.02 6.52 9.67
CA SER A 298 -9.62 5.36 8.87
C SER A 298 -10.24 5.43 7.46
N PRO A 299 -9.74 6.31 6.57
CA PRO A 299 -10.46 6.70 5.37
C PRO A 299 -10.76 5.53 4.43
N HIS A 300 -9.86 4.55 4.32
CA HIS A 300 -10.12 3.37 3.49
C HIS A 300 -11.29 2.53 4.02
N THR A 301 -11.30 2.20 5.31
CA THR A 301 -12.30 1.28 5.88
C THR A 301 -13.65 1.97 6.07
N TYR A 302 -13.65 3.26 6.38
CA TYR A 302 -14.87 4.07 6.38
C TYR A 302 -15.46 4.21 4.97
N ALA A 303 -14.62 4.48 3.96
CA ALA A 303 -15.06 4.51 2.57
C ALA A 303 -15.66 3.17 2.10
N ASN A 304 -15.06 2.04 2.49
CA ASN A 304 -15.60 0.71 2.17
C ASN A 304 -17.04 0.57 2.70
N LYS A 305 -17.27 0.95 3.96
CA LYS A 305 -18.60 0.95 4.58
C LYS A 305 -19.57 1.81 3.78
N ARG A 306 -19.17 3.04 3.43
CA ARG A 306 -20.00 3.97 2.64
C ARG A 306 -20.35 3.41 1.26
N VAL A 307 -19.36 2.87 0.53
CA VAL A 307 -19.57 2.25 -0.78
C VAL A 307 -20.56 1.09 -0.68
N VAL A 308 -20.35 0.16 0.26
CA VAL A 308 -21.22 -1.01 0.42
C VAL A 308 -22.65 -0.59 0.78
N ALA A 309 -22.81 0.36 1.72
CA ALA A 309 -24.12 0.84 2.13
C ALA A 309 -24.88 1.54 0.99
N ASP A 310 -24.22 2.48 0.29
CA ASP A 310 -24.87 3.26 -0.76
C ASP A 310 -25.19 2.39 -2.00
N LEU A 311 -24.34 1.42 -2.33
CA LEU A 311 -24.65 0.44 -3.38
C LEU A 311 -25.76 -0.52 -2.97
N THR A 312 -25.81 -0.98 -1.71
CA THR A 312 -26.92 -1.81 -1.20
C THR A 312 -28.25 -1.06 -1.33
N ALA A 313 -28.27 0.20 -0.92
CA ALA A 313 -29.47 1.04 -1.01
C ALA A 313 -29.92 1.22 -2.47
N ARG A 314 -28.99 1.44 -3.40
CA ARG A 314 -29.28 1.58 -4.83
C ARG A 314 -29.76 0.28 -5.48
N LEU A 315 -29.15 -0.85 -5.13
CA LEU A 315 -29.43 -2.15 -5.74
C LEU A 315 -30.67 -2.83 -5.16
N GLY A 316 -31.06 -2.48 -3.93
CA GLY A 316 -32.14 -3.14 -3.18
C GLY A 316 -31.75 -4.49 -2.58
N GLU A 317 -30.49 -4.91 -2.73
CA GLU A 317 -29.91 -6.14 -2.22
C GLU A 317 -28.39 -5.97 -2.04
N SER A 318 -27.72 -6.93 -1.40
CA SER A 318 -26.28 -6.81 -1.17
C SER A 318 -25.49 -6.82 -2.49
N PRO A 319 -24.45 -5.99 -2.65
CA PRO A 319 -23.73 -5.87 -3.92
C PRO A 319 -23.04 -7.17 -4.37
N ASP A 320 -22.79 -8.12 -3.47
CA ASP A 320 -22.20 -9.43 -3.79
C ASP A 320 -23.24 -10.46 -4.31
N LYS A 321 -24.52 -10.09 -4.34
CA LYS A 321 -25.62 -10.94 -4.84
C LYS A 321 -26.10 -10.56 -6.24
N VAL A 322 -25.63 -9.43 -6.78
CA VAL A 322 -26.00 -8.96 -8.12
C VAL A 322 -24.99 -9.39 -9.18
N SER A 323 -25.36 -9.30 -10.46
CA SER A 323 -24.41 -9.50 -11.56
C SER A 323 -23.36 -8.38 -11.58
N ILE A 324 -22.20 -8.67 -12.16
CA ILE A 324 -21.10 -7.70 -12.30
C ILE A 324 -21.56 -6.47 -13.09
N GLU A 325 -22.40 -6.63 -14.11
CA GLU A 325 -22.92 -5.53 -14.92
C GLU A 325 -23.83 -4.62 -14.09
N ARG A 326 -24.72 -5.20 -13.26
CA ARG A 326 -25.57 -4.43 -12.35
C ARG A 326 -24.73 -3.67 -11.31
N LEU A 327 -23.70 -4.31 -10.76
CA LEU A 327 -22.76 -3.69 -9.83
C LEU A 327 -22.02 -2.51 -10.47
N GLN A 328 -21.43 -2.73 -11.65
CA GLN A 328 -20.68 -1.72 -12.40
C GLN A 328 -21.54 -0.50 -12.72
N GLN A 329 -22.78 -0.74 -13.19
CA GLN A 329 -23.72 0.33 -13.49
C GLN A 329 -24.11 1.10 -12.23
N ALA A 330 -24.41 0.40 -11.13
CA ALA A 330 -24.73 1.04 -9.87
C ALA A 330 -23.58 1.91 -9.33
N ALA A 331 -22.34 1.42 -9.42
CA ALA A 331 -21.15 2.17 -9.01
C ALA A 331 -20.93 3.42 -9.86
N ARG A 332 -21.08 3.30 -11.18
CA ARG A 332 -21.02 4.42 -12.13
C ARG A 332 -22.08 5.48 -11.82
N ASP A 333 -23.32 5.07 -11.66
CA ASP A 333 -24.42 6.00 -11.40
C ASP A 333 -24.24 6.70 -10.05
N GLN A 334 -23.79 5.96 -9.03
CA GLN A 334 -23.49 6.52 -7.71
C GLN A 334 -22.39 7.58 -7.76
N LEU A 335 -21.32 7.34 -8.53
CA LEU A 335 -20.23 8.30 -8.71
C LEU A 335 -20.70 9.57 -9.44
N ILE A 336 -21.43 9.40 -10.56
CA ILE A 336 -21.96 10.51 -11.36
C ILE A 336 -22.93 11.37 -10.53
N GLU A 337 -23.79 10.75 -9.74
CA GLU A 337 -24.72 11.47 -8.88
C GLU A 337 -23.98 12.25 -7.78
N ASP A 338 -22.96 11.64 -7.16
CA ASP A 338 -22.12 12.32 -6.18
C ASP A 338 -21.45 13.57 -6.75
N THR A 339 -20.91 13.47 -7.96
CA THR A 339 -20.32 14.61 -8.68
C THR A 339 -21.32 15.73 -8.92
N ARG A 340 -22.54 15.39 -9.35
CA ARG A 340 -23.59 16.40 -9.55
C ARG A 340 -23.93 17.11 -8.25
N ARG A 341 -24.05 16.37 -7.13
CA ARG A 341 -24.30 16.96 -5.81
C ARG A 341 -23.17 17.90 -5.39
N ARG A 342 -21.91 17.50 -5.56
CA ARG A 342 -20.75 18.35 -5.22
C ARG A 342 -20.68 19.61 -6.08
N LYS A 343 -20.89 19.50 -7.39
CA LYS A 343 -20.93 20.66 -8.29
C LYS A 343 -22.05 21.64 -7.91
N ALA A 344 -23.24 21.13 -7.57
CA ALA A 344 -24.34 21.95 -7.09
C ALA A 344 -23.98 22.66 -5.77
N ALA A 345 -23.43 21.94 -4.79
CA ALA A 345 -23.00 22.52 -3.51
C ALA A 345 -21.91 23.59 -3.68
N GLY A 346 -20.93 23.35 -4.57
CA GLY A 346 -19.87 24.30 -4.90
C GLY A 346 -20.36 25.54 -5.65
N ALA A 347 -21.40 25.42 -6.49
CA ALA A 347 -22.03 26.56 -7.16
C ALA A 347 -22.84 27.45 -6.20
N HIS A 348 -23.18 26.94 -5.02
CA HIS A 348 -23.90 27.67 -3.97
C HIS A 348 -22.98 28.20 -2.85
N ALA A 349 -21.66 27.96 -2.92
CA ALA A 349 -20.69 28.55 -2.01
C ALA A 349 -20.35 29.98 -2.47
N ASP A 350 -20.72 30.97 -1.65
CA ASP A 350 -20.54 32.39 -1.96
C ASP A 350 -19.05 32.73 -2.22
N PRO A 351 -18.68 33.47 -3.28
CA PRO A 351 -17.27 33.68 -3.64
C PRO A 351 -16.45 34.55 -2.67
N VAL A 352 -17.06 35.09 -1.62
CA VAL A 352 -16.50 36.18 -0.78
C VAL A 352 -15.84 35.68 0.51
N ALA A 353 -15.76 34.37 0.73
CA ALA A 353 -15.00 33.80 1.84
C ALA A 353 -13.87 32.90 1.33
N ARG A 354 -12.84 33.50 0.71
CA ARG A 354 -11.53 32.87 0.49
C ARG A 354 -10.42 33.81 0.91
#